data_AF-A0A2W5H013-F1
#
_entry.id   AF-A0A2W5H013-F1
#
_cell.length_a   1.000
_cell.length_b   1.000
_cell.length_c   1.000
_cell.angle_alpha   90.00
_cell.angle_beta   90.00
_cell.angle_gamma   90.00
#
_symmetry.space_group_name_H-M   'P 1'
#
loop_
_entity.id
_entity.type
_entity.pdbx_description
1 polymer ?
#
loop_
_entity_poly.entity_id
_entity_poly.type
_entity_poly.pdbx_seq_one_letter_code
_entity_poly.pdbx_strand_id
1 'polypeptide(L)'
;MAQRNFSPEDIAKMKEKRKTTLVDSLGVTSEIADSVLSIEQSSRAKMMDLRKGGASREDMRTQMQAITEQRNADVKKILSADAYTKYVSMEANSRKQMMNRMGGGRPNKD
;
A
#
# COMPACT_ATOMS: atom_id res chain seq x y z
N MET A 1 -12.01 18.70 -4.65
CA MET A 1 -11.02 17.73 -5.16
C MET A 1 -11.70 16.89 -6.22
N ALA A 2 -11.29 16.96 -7.49
CA ALA A 2 -11.86 16.08 -8.51
C ALA A 2 -11.55 14.63 -8.13
N GLN A 3 -12.58 13.78 -8.03
CA GLN A 3 -12.38 12.33 -7.97
C GLN A 3 -11.60 11.96 -9.23
N ARG A 4 -10.34 11.56 -9.07
CA ARG A 4 -9.53 11.08 -10.18
C ARG A 4 -10.10 9.71 -10.56
N ASN A 5 -11.09 9.72 -11.45
CA ASN A 5 -11.68 8.51 -12.02
C ASN A 5 -10.63 7.90 -12.94
N PHE A 6 -9.84 6.98 -12.40
CA PHE A 6 -8.90 6.19 -13.19
C PHE A 6 -9.70 5.31 -14.15
N SER A 7 -9.34 5.31 -15.43
CA SER A 7 -9.91 4.36 -16.37
C SER A 7 -9.46 2.92 -16.01
N PRO A 8 -10.20 1.88 -16.43
CA PRO A 8 -9.75 0.50 -16.27
C PRO A 8 -8.34 0.27 -16.84
N GLU A 9 -7.99 0.95 -17.94
CA GLU A 9 -6.66 0.91 -18.54
C GLU A 9 -5.59 1.53 -17.63
N ASP A 10 -5.88 2.66 -16.98
CA ASP A 10 -4.95 3.29 -16.04
C ASP A 10 -4.72 2.40 -14.81
N ILE A 11 -5.76 1.72 -14.33
CA ILE A 11 -5.66 0.76 -13.23
C ILE A 11 -4.77 -0.42 -13.63
N ALA A 12 -4.95 -0.95 -14.84
CA ALA A 12 -4.12 -2.01 -15.39
C ALA A 12 -2.65 -1.59 -15.49
N LYS A 13 -2.38 -0.42 -16.07
CA LYS A 13 -1.01 0.15 -16.17
C LYS A 13 -0.37 0.37 -14.81
N MET A 14 -1.13 0.85 -13.82
CA MET A 14 -0.62 1.01 -12.45
C MET A 14 -0.29 -0.34 -11.80
N LYS A 15 -1.15 -1.36 -11.99
CA LYS A 15 -0.92 -2.71 -11.48
C LYS A 15 0.33 -3.31 -12.12
N GLU A 16 0.47 -3.19 -13.43
CA GLU A 16 1.63 -3.66 -14.19
C GLU A 16 2.91 -2.96 -13.73
N LYS A 17 2.91 -1.63 -13.67
CA LYS A 17 4.07 -0.86 -13.19
C LYS A 17 4.47 -1.27 -11.77
N ARG A 18 3.51 -1.48 -10.87
CA ARG A 18 3.77 -1.94 -9.51
C ARG A 18 4.35 -3.35 -9.51
N LYS A 19 3.83 -4.25 -10.34
CA LYS A 19 4.35 -5.61 -10.52
C LYS A 19 5.81 -5.58 -10.97
N THR A 20 6.12 -4.85 -12.03
CA THR A 20 7.49 -4.69 -12.54
C THR A 20 8.41 -4.12 -11.45
N THR A 21 7.96 -3.10 -10.73
CA THR A 21 8.74 -2.53 -9.61
C THR A 21 9.05 -3.56 -8.53
N LEU A 22 8.09 -4.44 -8.19
CA LEU A 22 8.29 -5.50 -7.19
C LEU A 22 9.30 -6.52 -7.69
N VAL A 23 9.18 -6.98 -8.93
CA VAL A 23 10.12 -7.93 -9.55
C VAL A 23 11.53 -7.34 -9.54
N ASP A 24 11.70 -6.12 -10.05
CA ASP A 24 13.01 -5.50 -10.22
C ASP A 24 13.66 -5.12 -8.88
N SER A 25 12.87 -4.55 -7.95
CA SER A 25 13.41 -4.04 -6.68
C SER A 25 13.65 -5.15 -5.67
N LEU A 26 12.79 -6.17 -5.64
CA LEU A 26 12.87 -7.26 -4.67
C LEU A 26 13.62 -8.47 -5.21
N GLY A 27 13.79 -8.58 -6.54
CA GLY A 27 14.38 -9.74 -7.19
C GLY A 27 13.49 -10.98 -7.10
N VAL A 28 12.16 -10.80 -7.14
CA VAL A 28 11.18 -11.88 -7.00
C VAL A 28 10.59 -12.28 -8.35
N THR A 29 9.97 -13.46 -8.43
CA THR A 29 9.26 -13.88 -9.65
C THR A 29 7.97 -13.08 -9.87
N SER A 30 7.49 -13.09 -11.11
CA SER A 30 6.20 -12.53 -11.52
C SER A 30 5.03 -13.05 -10.66
N GLU A 31 5.05 -14.33 -10.30
CA GLU A 31 4.03 -15.00 -9.49
C GLU A 31 4.03 -14.54 -8.03
N ILE A 32 5.23 -14.38 -7.44
CA ILE A 32 5.38 -13.83 -6.09
C ILE A 32 4.92 -12.36 -6.08
N ALA A 33 5.27 -11.58 -7.11
CA ALA A 33 4.80 -10.20 -7.25
C ALA A 33 3.27 -10.11 -7.37
N ASP A 34 2.63 -11.00 -8.14
CA ASP A 34 1.17 -11.08 -8.22
C ASP A 34 0.52 -11.42 -6.87
N SER A 35 1.15 -12.33 -6.11
CA SER A 35 0.69 -12.71 -4.78
C SER A 35 0.77 -11.53 -3.80
N VAL A 36 1.89 -10.79 -3.80
CA VAL A 36 2.03 -9.55 -3.01
C VAL A 36 0.95 -8.54 -3.38
N LEU A 37 0.71 -8.32 -4.68
CA LEU A 37 -0.32 -7.39 -5.17
C LEU A 37 -1.72 -7.79 -4.70
N SER A 38 -2.05 -9.08 -4.73
CA SER A 38 -3.33 -9.59 -4.25
C SER A 38 -3.54 -9.34 -2.74
N ILE A 39 -2.49 -9.58 -1.95
CA ILE A 39 -2.49 -9.30 -0.51
C ILE A 39 -2.67 -7.80 -0.24
N GLU A 40 -1.96 -6.93 -0.97
CA GLU A 40 -2.10 -5.48 -0.87
C GLU A 40 -3.52 -5.01 -1.25
N GLN A 41 -4.11 -5.55 -2.32
CA GLN A 41 -5.47 -5.23 -2.76
C GLN A 41 -6.51 -5.62 -1.71
N SER A 42 -6.43 -6.82 -1.17
CA SER A 42 -7.34 -7.31 -0.12
C SER A 42 -7.23 -6.46 1.15
N SER A 43 -6.00 -6.15 1.58
CA SER A 43 -5.75 -5.28 2.73
C SER A 43 -6.33 -3.87 2.51
N ARG A 44 -6.15 -3.30 1.31
CA ARG A 44 -6.70 -1.99 0.95
C ARG A 44 -8.23 -1.99 0.94
N ALA A 45 -8.88 -3.03 0.43
CA ALA A 45 -10.33 -3.17 0.46
C ALA A 45 -10.86 -3.15 1.90
N LYS A 46 -10.27 -3.97 2.79
CA LYS A 46 -10.61 -4.00 4.22
C LYS A 46 -10.44 -2.63 4.89
N MET A 47 -9.36 -1.90 4.59
CA MET A 47 -9.17 -0.54 5.12
C MET A 47 -10.22 0.45 4.59
N MET A 48 -10.64 0.32 3.32
CA MET A 48 -11.67 1.19 2.75
C MET A 48 -13.03 0.93 3.38
N ASP A 49 -13.38 -0.34 3.58
CA ASP A 49 -14.65 -0.72 4.22
C ASP A 49 -14.69 -0.27 5.67
N LEU A 50 -13.57 -0.42 6.39
CA LEU A 50 -13.40 0.11 7.74
C LEU A 50 -13.66 1.63 7.82
N ARG A 51 -13.11 2.40 6.87
CA ARG A 51 -13.33 3.86 6.83
C ARG A 51 -14.78 4.25 6.55
N LYS A 52 -15.53 3.41 5.85
CA LYS A 52 -16.97 3.62 5.58
C LYS A 52 -17.84 3.25 6.78
N GLY A 53 -17.39 2.31 7.61
CA GLY A 53 -18.18 1.68 8.68
C GLY A 53 -18.46 2.53 9.93
N GLY A 54 -18.07 3.80 9.97
CA GLY A 54 -18.46 4.72 11.05
C GLY A 54 -17.92 4.41 12.46
N ALA A 55 -16.94 3.51 12.59
CA ALA A 55 -16.33 3.15 13.86
C ALA A 55 -15.66 4.35 14.56
N SER A 56 -15.54 4.27 15.90
CA SER A 56 -14.79 5.24 16.70
C SER A 56 -13.35 5.36 16.21
N ARG A 57 -12.71 6.52 16.42
CA ARG A 57 -11.33 6.74 15.96
C ARG A 57 -10.32 5.75 16.56
N GLU A 58 -10.49 5.38 17.82
CA GLU A 58 -9.64 4.41 18.51
C GLU A 58 -9.83 3.00 17.95
N ASP A 59 -11.07 2.56 17.80
CA ASP A 59 -11.39 1.26 17.18
C ASP A 59 -10.87 1.18 15.75
N MET A 60 -11.06 2.25 14.98
CA MET A 60 -10.54 2.35 13.62
C MET A 60 -9.01 2.25 13.59
N ARG A 61 -8.31 2.89 14.54
CA ARG A 61 -6.84 2.80 14.63
C ARG A 61 -6.41 1.36 14.92
N THR A 62 -7.02 0.73 15.91
CA THR A 62 -6.71 -0.66 16.31
C THR A 62 -6.97 -1.63 15.14
N GLN A 63 -8.10 -1.49 14.45
CA GLN A 63 -8.45 -2.34 13.31
C GLN A 63 -7.54 -2.08 12.10
N MET A 64 -7.13 -0.84 11.84
CA MET A 64 -6.13 -0.53 10.80
C MET A 64 -4.76 -1.14 11.13
N GLN A 65 -4.34 -1.12 12.39
CA GLN A 65 -3.11 -1.77 12.84
C GLN A 65 -3.18 -3.28 12.60
N ALA A 66 -4.27 -3.92 13.03
CA ALA A 66 -4.47 -5.36 12.81
C ALA A 66 -4.44 -5.74 11.32
N ILE A 67 -5.11 -4.97 10.45
CA ILE A 67 -5.07 -5.19 8.99
C ILE A 67 -3.64 -5.06 8.45
N THR A 68 -2.87 -4.09 8.96
CA THR A 68 -1.48 -3.85 8.53
C THR A 68 -0.56 -4.98 8.98
N GLU A 69 -0.69 -5.43 10.23
CA GLU A 69 0.08 -6.54 10.78
C GLU A 69 -0.20 -7.84 10.03
N GLN A 70 -1.48 -8.14 9.77
CA GLN A 70 -1.88 -9.31 8.99
C GLN A 70 -1.27 -9.27 7.58
N ARG A 71 -1.37 -8.13 6.89
CA ARG A 71 -0.76 -7.94 5.57
C ARG A 71 0.75 -8.21 5.61
N ASN A 72 1.45 -7.66 6.59
CA ASN A 72 2.90 -7.85 6.72
C ASN A 72 3.26 -9.31 6.99
N ALA A 73 2.48 -10.00 7.83
CA ALA A 73 2.66 -11.42 8.10
C ALA A 73 2.48 -12.27 6.84
N ASP A 74 1.45 -11.98 6.03
CA ASP A 74 1.18 -12.73 4.80
C ASP A 74 2.23 -12.46 3.71
N VAL A 75 2.70 -11.22 3.57
CA VAL A 75 3.81 -10.90 2.67
C VAL A 75 5.11 -11.58 3.11
N LYS A 76 5.40 -11.63 4.43
CA LYS A 76 6.60 -12.29 4.96
C LYS A 76 6.61 -13.80 4.69
N LYS A 77 5.46 -14.46 4.57
CA LYS A 77 5.37 -15.90 4.26
C LYS A 77 5.76 -16.22 2.82
N ILE A 78 5.56 -15.28 1.89
CA ILE A 78 5.82 -15.49 0.46
C ILE A 78 7.13 -14.88 -0.02
N LEU A 79 7.69 -13.92 0.71
CA LEU A 79 8.98 -13.31 0.42
C LEU A 79 10.10 -14.00 1.21
N SER A 80 11.29 -14.10 0.61
CA SER A 80 12.50 -14.41 1.36
C SER A 80 12.83 -13.29 2.36
N ALA A 81 13.68 -13.57 3.36
CA ALA A 81 14.06 -12.58 4.36
C ALA A 81 14.68 -11.30 3.73
N ASP A 82 15.50 -11.45 2.70
CA ASP A 82 16.12 -10.33 1.99
C ASP A 82 15.10 -9.52 1.19
N ALA A 83 14.22 -10.20 0.45
CA ALA A 83 13.14 -9.55 -0.31
C ALA A 83 12.16 -8.82 0.63
N TYR A 84 11.86 -9.40 1.80
CA TYR A 84 11.02 -8.76 2.81
C TYR A 84 11.67 -7.49 3.38
N THR A 85 12.97 -7.51 3.66
CA THR A 85 13.70 -6.33 4.15
C THR A 85 13.67 -5.18 3.14
N LYS A 86 13.87 -5.47 1.86
CA LYS A 86 13.73 -4.50 0.76
C LYS A 86 12.30 -3.98 0.64
N TYR A 87 11.31 -4.87 0.77
CA TYR A 87 9.89 -4.52 0.74
C TYR A 87 9.51 -3.53 1.85
N VAL A 88 9.91 -3.81 3.09
CA VAL A 88 9.64 -2.92 4.24
C VAL A 88 10.27 -1.54 4.03
N SER A 89 11.50 -1.50 3.50
CA SER A 89 12.20 -0.25 3.20
C SER A 89 11.48 0.55 2.11
N MET A 90 11.03 -0.13 1.05
CA MET A 90 10.25 0.47 -0.04
C MET A 90 8.92 1.05 0.48
N GLU A 91 8.20 0.34 1.33
CA GLU A 91 6.94 0.80 1.95
C GLU A 91 7.18 2.00 2.87
N ALA A 92 8.23 1.97 3.69
CA ALA A 92 8.60 3.09 4.55
C ALA A 92 8.92 4.35 3.74
N ASN A 93 9.68 4.22 2.64
CA ASN A 93 9.99 5.33 1.75
C ASN A 93 8.75 5.84 1.02
N SER A 94 7.87 4.95 0.57
CA SER A 94 6.59 5.33 -0.06
C SER A 94 5.70 6.11 0.91
N ARG A 95 5.64 5.68 2.18
CA ARG A 95 4.91 6.38 3.24
C ARG A 95 5.50 7.77 3.50
N LYS A 96 6.83 7.89 3.63
CA LYS A 96 7.51 9.18 3.81
C LYS A 96 7.22 10.14 2.66
N GLN A 97 7.31 9.68 1.42
CA GLN A 97 6.99 10.52 0.26
C GLN A 97 5.54 10.99 0.25
N MET A 98 4.60 10.12 0.64
CA MET A 98 3.19 10.49 0.76
C MET A 98 2.98 11.54 1.86
N MET A 99 3.63 11.38 3.03
CA MET A 99 3.57 12.35 4.11
C MET A 99 4.13 13.72 3.67
N ASN A 100 5.27 13.74 2.96
CA ASN A 100 5.84 14.98 2.44
C ASN A 100 4.91 15.67 1.42
N ARG A 101 4.13 14.91 0.64
CA ARG A 101 3.15 15.46 -0.31
C ARG A 101 1.86 15.93 0.36
N MET A 102 1.45 15.34 1.48
CA MET A 102 0.26 15.76 2.24
C MET A 102 0.56 16.89 3.26
N GLY A 103 1.82 17.06 3.67
CA GLY A 103 2.24 18.10 4.62
C GLY A 103 2.63 19.45 4.01
N GLY A 104 2.76 19.55 2.68
CA GLY A 104 3.22 20.77 1.97
C GLY A 104 2.12 21.73 1.50
N GLY A 105 0.91 21.63 2.05
CA GLY A 105 -0.29 22.31 1.55
C GLY A 105 -0.84 23.42 2.44
N ARG A 106 -0.02 24.34 2.95
CA ARG A 106 -0.44 25.68 3.41
C ARG A 106 0.68 26.69 3.16
N PRO A 107 0.60 27.53 2.11
CA PRO A 107 1.39 28.75 2.07
C PRO A 107 0.78 29.72 3.09
N ASN A 108 1.39 29.87 4.27
CA ASN A 108 1.11 31.02 5.12
C ASN A 108 1.69 32.23 4.41
N LYS A 109 0.81 33.11 3.95
CA LYS A 109 1.13 34.45 3.51
C LYS A 109 0.73 35.35 4.68
N ASP A 110 1.72 35.72 5.49
CA ASP A 110 1.73 36.91 6.35
C ASP A 110 3.19 37.39 6.44
#